data_AF-A0A4Q1AJH1-F1
#
_entry.id   AF-A0A4Q1AJH1-F1
#
_cell.length_a   1.000
_cell.length_b   1.000
_cell.length_c   1.000
_cell.angle_alpha   90.00
_cell.angle_beta   90.00
_cell.angle_gamma   90.00
#
_symmetry.space_group_name_H-M   'P 1'
#
loop_
_entity.id
_entity.type
_entity.pdbx_description
1 polymer ?
#
loop_
_entity_poly.entity_id
_entity_poly.type
_entity_poly.pdbx_seq_one_letter_code
_entity_poly.pdbx_strand_id
1 'polypeptide(L)' 'MKIKKESFLMFKRTLKKTSLTLDEEHYKLFKEICKVNNSDASKEIRKFIEDYISKNQQTVMKLKTK' A
#
# COMPACT_ATOMS: atom_id res chain seq x y z
N MET A 1 40.27 4.77 -12.75
CA MET A 1 39.76 3.56 -12.07
C MET A 1 38.25 3.49 -12.34
N LYS A 2 37.81 2.63 -13.25
CA LYS A 2 36.40 2.49 -13.66
C LYS A 2 35.67 1.62 -12.64
N ILE A 3 34.95 2.24 -11.71
CA ILE A 3 34.03 1.51 -10.83
C ILE A 3 32.78 1.20 -11.65
N LYS A 4 32.61 -0.08 -11.98
CA LYS A 4 31.43 -0.62 -12.66
C LYS A 4 30.18 -0.19 -11.88
N LYS A 5 29.32 0.62 -12.50
CA LYS A 5 27.92 0.80 -12.10
C LYS A 5 27.16 -0.48 -12.44
N GLU A 6 27.41 -1.54 -11.69
CA GLU A 6 26.58 -2.75 -11.74
C GLU A 6 25.22 -2.43 -11.11
N SER A 7 24.25 -2.18 -12.00
CA SER A 7 22.86 -2.60 -11.89
C SER A 7 22.20 -2.47 -10.51
N PHE A 8 21.95 -1.24 -10.08
CA PHE A 8 20.82 -0.98 -9.18
C PHE A 8 19.54 -1.05 -10.02
N LEU A 9 19.05 -2.26 -10.30
CA LEU A 9 17.72 -2.48 -10.84
C LEU A 9 16.72 -2.08 -9.74
N MET A 10 16.45 -0.78 -9.64
CA MET A 10 15.41 -0.24 -8.81
C MET A 10 14.10 -0.73 -9.42
N PHE A 11 13.52 -1.82 -8.87
CA PHE A 11 12.21 -2.34 -9.26
C PHE A 11 11.23 -1.16 -9.18
N LYS A 12 10.91 -0.57 -10.33
CA LYS A 12 10.15 0.68 -10.39
C LYS A 12 8.72 0.34 -9.99
N ARG A 13 8.39 0.52 -8.71
CA ARG A 13 7.04 0.32 -8.19
C ARG A 13 6.11 1.30 -8.90
N THR A 14 5.20 0.77 -9.71
CA THR A 14 4.15 1.56 -10.35
C THR A 14 3.11 1.91 -9.29
N LEU A 15 3.13 3.16 -8.81
CA LEU A 15 2.16 3.65 -7.84
C LEU A 15 0.93 4.22 -8.57
N LYS A 16 -0.26 3.73 -8.22
CA LYS A 16 -1.53 4.30 -8.67
C LYS A 16 -2.05 5.28 -7.62
N LYS A 17 -2.35 6.51 -8.03
CA LYS A 17 -3.14 7.45 -7.22
C LYS A 17 -4.62 7.16 -7.44
N THR A 18 -5.39 7.12 -6.34
CA THR A 18 -6.85 6.96 -6.35
C THR A 18 -7.46 7.83 -5.26
N SER A 19 -8.69 8.29 -5.47
CA SER A 19 -9.54 8.84 -4.42
C SER A 19 -10.35 7.71 -3.76
N LEU A 20 -10.76 7.92 -2.51
CA LEU A 20 -11.64 7.03 -1.76
C LEU A 20 -12.81 7.87 -1.23
N THR A 21 -14.01 7.30 -1.28
CA THR A 21 -15.18 7.86 -0.62
C THR A 21 -15.35 7.13 0.71
N LEU A 22 -15.29 7.87 1.81
CA LEU A 22 -15.34 7.37 3.18
C LEU A 22 -16.26 8.26 4.00
N ASP A 23 -16.78 7.70 5.09
CA ASP A 23 -17.44 8.50 6.11
C ASP A 23 -16.47 9.53 6.70
N GLU A 24 -16.93 10.77 6.85
CA GLU A 24 -16.09 11.90 7.24
C GLU A 24 -15.56 11.75 8.67
N GLU A 25 -16.42 11.34 9.61
CA GLU A 25 -16.07 11.21 11.03
C GLU A 25 -15.08 10.06 11.23
N HIS A 26 -15.33 8.92 10.57
CA HIS A 26 -14.41 7.78 10.59
C HIS A 26 -13.04 8.13 10.01
N TYR A 27 -12.99 8.86 8.89
CA TYR A 27 -11.72 9.25 8.30
C TYR A 27 -10.95 10.25 9.18
N LYS A 28 -11.66 11.15 9.86
CA LYS A 28 -11.05 12.07 10.83
C LYS A 28 -10.44 11.30 12.00
N LEU A 29 -11.20 10.39 12.61
CA LEU A 29 -10.71 9.54 13.70
C LEU A 29 -9.51 8.69 13.26
N PHE A 30 -9.59 8.07 12.08
CA PHE A 30 -8.48 7.31 11.50
C PHE A 30 -7.20 8.15 11.37
N LYS A 31 -7.30 9.41 10.93
CA LYS A 31 -6.15 10.31 10.86
C LYS A 31 -5.56 10.64 12.23
N GLU A 32 -6.40 10.86 13.24
CA GLU A 32 -5.89 11.09 14.60
C GLU A 32 -5.15 9.87 15.15
N ILE A 33 -5.68 8.66 14.93
CA ILE A 33 -5.01 7.40 15.30
C ILE A 33 -3.66 7.29 14.58
N CYS A 34 -3.59 7.60 13.28
CA CYS A 34 -2.34 7.58 12.52
C CYS A 34 -1.28 8.52 13.14
N LYS A 35 -1.68 9.73 13.57
CA LYS A 35 -0.77 10.67 14.22
C LYS A 35 -0.24 10.14 15.54
N VAL A 36 -1.11 9.62 16.40
CA VAL A 36 -0.73 9.01 17.69
C VAL A 36 0.29 7.88 17.47
N ASN A 37 0.11 7.12 16.39
CA ASN A 37 0.99 6.01 16.02
C ASN A 37 2.22 6.43 15.18
N ASN A 38 2.47 7.73 15.00
CA ASN A 38 3.56 8.26 14.16
C ASN A 38 3.60 7.65 12.74
N SER A 39 2.42 7.46 12.15
CA SER A 39 2.25 6.89 10.82
C SER A 39 1.45 7.80 9.88
N ASP A 40 1.58 7.53 8.58
CA ASP A 40 0.85 8.23 7.54
C ASP A 40 -0.42 7.47 7.17
N ALA A 41 -1.54 8.17 7.00
CA ALA A 41 -2.80 7.60 6.51
C ALA A 41 -2.60 6.75 5.25
N SER A 42 -1.83 7.24 4.28
CA SER A 42 -1.52 6.52 3.04
C SER A 42 -0.67 5.25 3.25
N LYS A 43 0.14 5.19 4.32
CA LYS A 43 0.89 3.96 4.67
C LYS A 43 -0.07 2.93 5.28
N GLU A 44 -0.90 3.34 6.21
CA GLU A 44 -1.85 2.44 6.88
C GLU A 44 -2.93 1.90 5.93
N ILE A 45 -3.45 2.72 5.02
CA ILE A 45 -4.38 2.24 3.96
C ILE A 45 -3.69 1.18 3.09
N ARG A 46 -2.41 1.37 2.73
CA ARG A 46 -1.67 0.36 1.95
C ARG A 46 -1.50 -0.94 2.72
N LYS A 47 -1.14 -0.88 4.00
CA LYS A 47 -1.06 -2.06 4.85
C LYS A 47 -2.39 -2.80 4.93
N PHE A 48 -3.49 -2.06 5.09
CA PHE A 48 -4.83 -2.64 5.11
C PHE A 48 -5.16 -3.38 3.81
N ILE A 49 -4.86 -2.77 2.65
CA ILE A 49 -5.06 -3.41 1.35
C ILE A 49 -4.19 -4.67 1.20
N GLU A 50 -2.90 -4.59 1.57
CA GLU A 50 -1.98 -5.72 1.51
C GLU A 50 -2.43 -6.88 2.42
N ASP A 51 -2.87 -6.58 3.64
CA ASP A 51 -3.40 -7.55 4.59
C ASP A 51 -4.72 -8.19 4.08
N TYR A 52 -5.63 -7.39 3.52
CA TYR A 52 -6.86 -7.89 2.93
C TYR A 52 -6.59 -8.84 1.76
N ILE A 53 -5.67 -8.47 0.85
CA ILE A 53 -5.23 -9.36 -0.24
C ILE A 53 -4.59 -10.63 0.35
N SER A 54 -3.76 -10.48 1.37
CA SER A 54 -3.08 -11.60 2.03
C SER A 54 -4.06 -12.63 2.58
N LYS A 55 -5.10 -12.18 3.28
CA LYS A 55 -6.14 -13.05 3.86
C LYS A 55 -7.03 -13.73 2.82
N ASN A 56 -7.03 -13.25 1.58
CA ASN A 56 -7.87 -13.73 0.49
C ASN A 56 -7.09 -14.48 -0.61
N GLN A 57 -5.98 -15.15 -0.27
CA GLN A 57 -5.11 -15.83 -1.25
C GLN A 57 -5.87 -16.75 -2.23
N GLN A 58 -6.84 -17.52 -1.75
CA GLN A 58 -7.60 -18.43 -2.62
C GLN A 58 -8.34 -17.67 -3.73
N THR A 59 -8.95 -16.54 -3.40
CA THR A 59 -9.62 -15.66 -4.37
C THR A 59 -8.59 -15.03 -5.31
N VAL A 60 -7.45 -14.59 -4.79
CA VAL A 60 -6.35 -14.02 -5.59
C VAL A 60 -5.82 -15.04 -6.61
N MET A 61 -5.64 -16.29 -6.21
CA MET A 61 -5.23 -17.36 -7.13
C MET A 61 -6.24 -17.51 -8.27
N LYS A 62 -7.54 -17.60 -7.96
CA LYS A 62 -8.61 -17.68 -8.97
C LYS A 62 -8.64 -16.49 -9.93
N LEU A 63 -8.38 -15.28 -9.43
CA LEU A 63 -8.36 -14.06 -10.24
C LEU A 63 -7.12 -13.95 -11.14
N LYS A 64 -5.99 -14.60 -10.78
CA LYS A 64 -4.75 -14.58 -11.57
C LYS A 64 -4.67 -15.67 -12.65
N THR A 65 -5.48 -16.73 -12.52
CA THR A 65 -5.53 -17.83 -13.51
C THR A 65 -6.56 -17.59 -14.62
N LYS A 66 -7.38 -16.54 -14.51
CA LYS A 66 -8.21 -16.03 -15.60
C LYS A 66 -7.39 -15.09 -16.49
#